data_AF-E8N822-F1
#
_entry.id   AF-E8N822-F1
#
_cell.length_a   1.000
_cell.length_b   1.000
_cell.length_c   1.000
_cell.angle_alpha   90.00
_cell.angle_beta   90.00
_cell.angle_gamma   90.00
#
_symmetry.space_group_name_H-M   'P 1'
#
loop_
_entity.id
_entity.type
_entity.pdbx_description
1 polymer ?
#
loop_
_entity_poly.entity_id
_entity_poly.type
_entity_poly.pdbx_seq_one_letter_code
_entity_poly.pdbx_strand_id
1 'polypeptide(L)'
;MTLAPALLRRIRFCLAVVVLGLLVSGVTAFPLREELSFARDVLAQLNVGSVLPGAVWWVNHVAEGLDATAEAYPFIAYGTDWLAFAHLLIAAAFVGPLVDPVRNVWVIVWGLLACAGIIPLAAIAGAVRGLPLGWQLIDMSFGVVAAVPLVLALIWTRRLARGIPPANPVRPEPREAAR
;
A
#
# COMPACT_ATOMS: atom_id res chain seq x y z
N MET A 1 -0.41 -21.64 25.07
CA MET A 1 0.17 -20.45 24.40
C MET A 1 -0.54 -19.22 24.91
N THR A 2 0.18 -18.22 25.43
CA THR A 2 -0.41 -16.95 25.88
C THR A 2 -1.08 -16.22 24.69
N LEU A 3 -2.24 -15.58 24.91
CA LEU A 3 -3.01 -14.91 23.86
C LEU A 3 -2.26 -13.73 23.22
N ALA A 4 -1.40 -13.05 23.97
CA ALA A 4 -0.68 -11.86 23.50
C ALA A 4 0.36 -12.16 22.40
N PRO A 5 1.28 -13.14 22.53
CA PRO A 5 2.19 -13.53 21.44
C PRO A 5 1.49 -14.03 20.18
N ALA A 6 0.34 -14.72 20.33
CA ALA A 6 -0.45 -15.16 19.19
C ALA A 6 -1.06 -13.98 18.42
N LEU A 7 -1.63 -13.00 19.13
CA LEU A 7 -2.15 -11.77 18.53
C LEU A 7 -1.05 -10.97 17.85
N LEU A 8 0.10 -10.79 18.50
CA LEU A 8 1.23 -10.04 17.95
C LEU A 8 1.74 -10.65 16.64
N ARG A 9 1.85 -11.98 16.56
CA ARG A 9 2.22 -12.67 15.30
C ARG A 9 1.22 -12.40 14.17
N ARG A 10 -0.08 -12.45 14.47
CA ARG A 10 -1.14 -12.17 13.47
C ARG A 10 -1.11 -10.72 12.99
N ILE A 11 -0.92 -9.76 13.90
CA ILE A 11 -0.76 -8.35 13.57
C ILE A 11 0.44 -8.18 12.64
N ARG A 12 1.61 -8.68 13.04
CA ARG A 12 2.84 -8.58 12.25
C ARG A 12 2.71 -9.23 10.87
N PHE A 13 2.04 -10.38 10.77
CA PHE A 13 1.77 -11.02 9.48
C PHE A 13 0.93 -10.11 8.57
N CYS A 14 -0.19 -9.57 9.06
CA CYS A 14 -1.02 -8.66 8.29
C CYS A 14 -0.26 -7.40 7.85
N LEU A 15 0.53 -6.80 8.74
CA LEU A 15 1.35 -5.64 8.41
C LEU A 15 2.45 -5.99 7.41
N ALA A 16 3.07 -7.16 7.52
CA ALA A 16 4.10 -7.63 6.59
C ALA A 16 3.53 -7.84 5.17
N VAL A 17 2.30 -8.35 5.05
CA VAL A 17 1.61 -8.45 3.75
C VAL A 17 1.44 -7.08 3.11
N VAL A 18 1.03 -6.07 3.89
CA VAL A 18 0.87 -4.69 3.39
C VAL A 18 2.23 -4.09 2.99
N VAL A 19 3.26 -4.25 3.83
CA VAL A 19 4.62 -3.79 3.54
C VAL A 19 5.14 -4.44 2.26
N LEU A 20 4.99 -5.75 2.10
CA LEU A 20 5.43 -6.45 0.90
C LEU A 20 4.68 -5.95 -0.35
N GLY A 21 3.37 -5.74 -0.25
CA GLY A 21 2.57 -5.17 -1.34
C GLY A 21 3.05 -3.77 -1.75
N LEU A 22 3.34 -2.90 -0.78
CA LEU A 22 3.92 -1.58 -1.03
C LEU A 22 5.30 -1.66 -1.67
N LEU A 23 6.16 -2.57 -1.20
CA LEU A 23 7.50 -2.76 -1.77
C LEU A 23 7.41 -3.24 -3.21
N VAL A 24 6.60 -4.26 -3.49
CA VAL A 24 6.41 -4.77 -4.86
C VAL A 24 5.86 -3.65 -5.74
N SER A 25 4.75 -3.02 -5.35
CA SER A 25 4.13 -1.92 -6.10
C SER A 25 5.08 -0.73 -6.33
N GLY A 26 5.95 -0.42 -5.37
CA GLY A 26 6.94 0.64 -5.51
C GLY A 26 8.06 0.26 -6.46
N VAL A 27 8.63 -0.94 -6.29
CA VAL A 27 9.76 -1.41 -7.10
C VAL A 27 9.38 -1.58 -8.57
N THR A 28 8.16 -2.05 -8.87
CA THR A 28 7.66 -2.21 -10.25
C THR A 28 7.53 -0.87 -10.99
N ALA A 29 7.49 0.27 -10.28
CA ALA A 29 7.45 1.58 -10.92
C ALA A 29 8.81 2.03 -11.49
N PHE A 30 9.93 1.41 -11.09
CA PHE A 30 11.25 1.71 -11.67
C PHE A 30 11.38 1.17 -13.11
N PRO A 31 11.21 -0.13 -13.39
CA PRO A 31 11.28 -0.68 -14.74
C PRO A 31 9.90 -0.73 -15.43
N LEU A 32 9.05 0.29 -15.22
CA LEU A 32 7.66 0.28 -15.68
C LEU A 32 7.55 -0.03 -17.18
N ARG A 33 8.47 0.52 -17.99
CA ARG A 33 8.50 0.33 -19.44
C ARG A 33 8.83 -1.12 -19.79
N GLU A 34 9.89 -1.67 -19.21
CA GLU A 34 10.34 -3.03 -19.47
C GLU A 34 9.31 -4.06 -19.00
N GLU A 35 8.72 -3.85 -17.82
CA GLU A 35 7.65 -4.70 -17.28
C GLU A 35 6.41 -4.67 -18.17
N LEU A 36 6.01 -3.50 -18.66
CA LEU A 36 4.85 -3.40 -19.54
C LEU A 36 5.12 -4.00 -20.93
N SER A 37 6.33 -3.85 -21.47
CA SER A 37 6.74 -4.53 -22.70
C SER A 37 6.68 -6.04 -22.53
N PHE A 38 7.18 -6.57 -21.42
CA PHE A 38 7.07 -7.99 -21.11
C PHE A 38 5.60 -8.43 -20.98
N ALA A 39 4.76 -7.66 -20.29
CA ALA A 39 3.34 -7.96 -20.14
C ALA A 39 2.62 -7.99 -21.50
N ARG A 40 2.92 -7.04 -22.39
CA ARG A 40 2.42 -7.03 -23.78
C ARG A 40 2.76 -8.33 -24.50
N ASP A 41 4.01 -8.74 -24.45
CA ASP A 41 4.50 -9.92 -25.18
C ASP A 41 3.83 -11.20 -24.64
N VAL A 42 3.64 -11.31 -23.32
CA VAL A 42 2.90 -12.41 -22.69
C VAL A 42 1.43 -12.42 -23.10
N LEU A 43 0.75 -11.28 -23.11
CA LEU A 43 -0.66 -11.19 -23.53
C LEU A 43 -0.85 -11.62 -24.99
N ALA A 44 0.10 -11.29 -25.86
CA ALA A 44 0.11 -11.74 -27.26
C ALA A 44 0.30 -13.26 -27.37
N GLN A 45 1.28 -13.82 -26.65
CA GLN A 45 1.55 -15.27 -26.65
C GLN A 45 0.38 -16.11 -26.13
N LEU A 46 -0.33 -15.62 -25.12
CA LEU A 46 -1.50 -16.27 -24.55
C LEU A 46 -2.80 -16.04 -25.34
N ASN A 47 -2.73 -15.29 -26.46
CA ASN A 47 -3.88 -14.93 -27.29
C ASN A 47 -5.05 -14.33 -26.49
N VAL A 48 -4.74 -13.54 -25.45
CA VAL A 48 -5.76 -12.93 -24.57
C VAL A 48 -6.67 -11.97 -25.35
N GLY A 49 -6.18 -11.41 -26.45
CA GLY A 49 -6.94 -10.54 -27.34
C GLY A 49 -8.19 -11.20 -27.94
N SER A 50 -8.25 -12.52 -28.00
CA SER A 50 -9.46 -13.26 -28.42
C SER A 50 -10.60 -13.20 -27.42
N VAL A 51 -10.30 -12.99 -26.13
CA VAL A 51 -11.28 -12.95 -25.03
C VAL A 51 -11.50 -11.53 -24.53
N LEU A 52 -10.42 -10.74 -24.39
CA LEU A 52 -10.42 -9.38 -23.85
C LEU A 52 -9.69 -8.41 -24.80
N PRO A 53 -10.21 -8.17 -26.01
CA PRO A 53 -9.55 -7.35 -27.02
C PRO A 53 -9.29 -5.92 -26.53
N GLY A 54 -10.21 -5.33 -25.77
CA GLY A 54 -10.05 -3.98 -25.22
C GLY A 54 -8.93 -3.85 -24.19
N ALA A 55 -8.69 -4.89 -23.38
CA ALA A 55 -7.62 -4.88 -22.39
C ALA A 55 -6.25 -4.97 -23.06
N VAL A 56 -6.11 -5.86 -24.05
CA VAL A 56 -4.87 -5.98 -24.84
C VAL A 56 -4.59 -4.71 -25.63
N TRP A 57 -5.62 -4.14 -26.28
CA TRP A 57 -5.48 -2.85 -26.96
C TRP A 57 -4.99 -1.74 -26.02
N TRP A 58 -5.56 -1.64 -24.83
CA TRP A 58 -5.15 -0.63 -23.85
C TRP A 58 -3.70 -0.83 -23.39
N VAL A 59 -3.30 -2.07 -23.08
CA VAL A 59 -1.91 -2.38 -22.70
C VAL A 59 -0.94 -2.01 -23.83
N ASN A 60 -1.26 -2.32 -25.08
CA ASN A 60 -0.45 -1.93 -26.23
C ASN A 60 -0.34 -0.41 -26.37
N HIS A 61 -1.47 0.29 -26.22
CA HIS A 61 -1.51 1.75 -26.31
C HIS A 61 -0.63 2.42 -25.24
N VAL A 62 -0.68 1.93 -24.00
CA VAL A 62 0.18 2.44 -22.92
C VAL A 62 1.66 2.10 -23.18
N ALA A 63 1.97 0.90 -23.65
CA ALA A 63 3.35 0.51 -23.99
C ALA A 63 3.95 1.40 -25.09
N GLU A 64 3.20 1.65 -26.17
CA GLU A 64 3.60 2.57 -27.24
C GLU A 64 3.83 3.99 -26.71
N GLY A 65 2.96 4.47 -25.82
CA GLY A 65 3.10 5.78 -25.19
C GLY A 65 4.36 5.90 -24.31
N LEU A 66 4.68 4.85 -23.55
CA LEU A 66 5.91 4.79 -22.75
C LEU A 66 7.16 4.76 -23.63
N ASP A 67 7.15 3.96 -24.71
CA ASP A 67 8.26 3.89 -25.67
C ASP A 67 8.53 5.24 -26.33
N ALA A 68 7.49 5.87 -26.89
CA ALA A 68 7.61 7.18 -27.54
C ALA A 68 8.07 8.28 -26.57
N THR A 69 7.58 8.25 -25.32
CA THR A 69 7.97 9.22 -24.29
C THR A 69 9.41 8.98 -23.84
N ALA A 70 9.85 7.74 -23.68
CA ALA A 70 11.22 7.42 -23.30
C ALA A 70 12.23 7.83 -24.37
N GLU A 71 11.87 7.73 -25.66
CA GLU A 71 12.70 8.18 -26.77
C GLU A 71 12.79 9.71 -26.84
N ALA A 72 11.66 10.42 -26.74
CA ALA A 72 11.61 11.86 -26.90
C ALA A 72 11.98 12.65 -25.61
N TYR A 73 11.58 12.14 -24.44
CA TYR A 73 11.64 12.83 -23.16
C TYR A 73 12.00 11.87 -22.00
N PRO A 74 13.19 11.25 -22.00
CA PRO A 74 13.56 10.23 -21.03
C PRO A 74 13.51 10.70 -19.57
N PHE A 75 13.74 12.00 -19.32
CA PHE A 75 13.70 12.58 -17.97
C PHE A 75 12.31 12.49 -17.31
N ILE A 76 11.23 12.27 -18.06
CA ILE A 76 9.88 12.12 -17.51
C ILE A 76 9.77 10.88 -16.61
N ALA A 77 10.55 9.82 -16.88
CA ALA A 77 10.64 8.64 -16.03
C ALA A 77 11.11 8.97 -14.60
N TYR A 78 11.80 10.10 -14.38
CA TYR A 78 12.13 10.53 -13.03
C TYR A 78 10.88 10.75 -12.15
N GLY A 79 9.74 11.07 -12.76
CA GLY A 79 8.45 11.13 -12.04
C GLY A 79 8.02 9.77 -11.46
N THR A 80 8.27 8.67 -12.18
CA THR A 80 7.97 7.31 -11.67
C THR A 80 8.96 6.88 -10.59
N ASP A 81 10.21 7.36 -10.64
CA ASP A 81 11.18 7.14 -9.55
C ASP A 81 10.73 7.75 -8.22
N TRP A 82 10.16 8.96 -8.25
CA TRP A 82 9.58 9.57 -7.04
C TRP A 82 8.35 8.83 -6.53
N LEU A 83 7.51 8.31 -7.42
CA LEU A 83 6.37 7.48 -7.04
C LEU A 83 6.82 6.16 -6.41
N ALA A 84 7.84 5.52 -6.97
CA ALA A 84 8.49 4.34 -6.41
C ALA A 84 9.01 4.63 -5.01
N PHE A 85 9.78 5.71 -4.86
CA PHE A 85 10.34 6.13 -3.58
C PHE A 85 9.25 6.42 -2.53
N ALA A 86 8.13 7.04 -2.92
CA ALA A 86 7.01 7.28 -2.02
C ALA A 86 6.47 5.96 -1.44
N HIS A 87 6.29 4.92 -2.26
CA HIS A 87 5.85 3.61 -1.78
C HIS A 87 6.85 2.99 -0.79
N LEU A 88 8.16 3.10 -1.07
CA LEU A 88 9.21 2.63 -0.17
C LEU A 88 9.18 3.38 1.17
N LEU A 89 8.99 4.70 1.14
CA LEU A 89 8.90 5.52 2.35
C LEU A 89 7.64 5.20 3.17
N ILE A 90 6.51 4.95 2.50
CA ILE A 90 5.26 4.50 3.14
C ILE A 90 5.49 3.13 3.79
N ALA A 91 6.14 2.18 3.10
CA ALA A 91 6.49 0.87 3.65
C ALA A 91 7.40 1.00 4.88
N ALA A 92 8.38 1.90 4.84
CA ALA A 92 9.26 2.18 5.97
C ALA A 92 8.50 2.72 7.19
N ALA A 93 7.45 3.53 7.00
CA ALA A 93 6.61 4.02 8.11
C ALA A 93 5.94 2.88 8.90
N PHE A 94 5.66 1.75 8.26
CA PHE A 94 5.08 0.56 8.91
C PHE A 94 6.06 -0.22 9.80
N VAL A 95 7.36 0.12 9.80
CA VAL A 95 8.34 -0.45 10.74
C VAL A 95 7.94 -0.17 12.19
N GLY A 96 7.40 1.02 12.50
CA GLY A 96 6.92 1.35 13.83
C GLY A 96 5.86 0.35 14.34
N PRO A 97 4.74 0.16 13.63
CA PRO A 97 3.74 -0.86 13.94
C PRO A 97 4.24 -2.31 13.97
N LEU A 98 5.24 -2.67 13.14
CA LEU A 98 5.84 -4.01 13.18
C LEU A 98 6.60 -4.26 14.49
N VAL A 99 7.30 -3.23 15.00
CA VAL A 99 8.02 -3.29 16.27
C VAL A 99 7.04 -3.23 17.45
N ASP A 100 6.23 -2.18 17.53
CA ASP A 100 5.23 -1.92 18.57
C ASP A 100 3.92 -1.40 17.96
N PRO A 101 2.94 -2.29 17.71
CA PRO A 101 1.68 -1.89 17.08
C PRO A 101 0.78 -1.05 17.99
N VAL A 102 0.89 -1.18 19.32
CA VAL A 102 0.02 -0.46 20.26
C VAL A 102 0.42 1.01 20.31
N ARG A 103 1.71 1.28 20.46
CA ARG A 103 2.25 2.65 20.45
C ARG A 103 2.06 3.34 19.09
N ASN A 104 2.12 2.58 18.00
CA ASN A 104 2.05 3.09 16.63
C ASN A 104 0.71 2.83 15.93
N VAL A 105 -0.38 2.61 16.69
CA VAL A 105 -1.69 2.26 16.12
C VAL A 105 -2.21 3.27 15.10
N TRP A 106 -1.82 4.54 15.24
CA TRP A 106 -2.21 5.59 14.31
C TRP A 106 -1.71 5.33 12.88
N VAL A 107 -0.53 4.73 12.69
CA VAL A 107 -0.01 4.41 11.34
C VAL A 107 -0.91 3.40 10.63
N ILE A 108 -1.50 2.46 11.37
CA ILE A 108 -2.47 1.50 10.80
C ILE A 108 -3.76 2.23 10.37
N VAL A 109 -4.24 3.17 11.18
CA VAL A 109 -5.42 4.00 10.85
C VAL A 109 -5.13 4.89 9.65
N TRP A 110 -3.96 5.53 9.61
CA TRP A 110 -3.51 6.34 8.49
C TRP A 110 -3.40 5.51 7.20
N GLY A 111 -2.92 4.27 7.28
CA GLY A 111 -2.94 3.34 6.14
C GLY A 111 -4.36 3.07 5.62
N LEU A 112 -5.35 2.93 6.50
CA LEU A 112 -6.76 2.78 6.10
C LEU A 112 -7.32 4.06 5.45
N LEU A 113 -6.93 5.24 5.94
CA LEU A 113 -7.29 6.51 5.30
C LEU A 113 -6.68 6.62 3.90
N ALA A 114 -5.42 6.21 3.72
CA ALA A 114 -4.78 6.12 2.42
C ALA A 114 -5.52 5.15 1.49
N CYS A 115 -5.91 3.97 1.98
CA CYS A 115 -6.71 3.01 1.21
C CYS A 115 -8.05 3.61 0.74
N ALA A 116 -8.74 4.34 1.62
CA ALA A 116 -9.97 5.03 1.27
C ALA A 116 -9.74 6.17 0.26
N GLY A 117 -8.61 6.89 0.38
CA GLY A 117 -8.22 7.98 -0.51
C GLY A 117 -7.88 7.55 -1.94
N ILE A 118 -7.42 6.30 -2.14
CA ILE A 118 -7.14 5.75 -3.48
C ILE A 118 -8.42 5.72 -4.34
N ILE A 119 -9.58 5.44 -3.74
CA ILE A 119 -10.84 5.31 -4.48
C ILE A 119 -11.25 6.60 -5.21
N PRO A 120 -11.42 7.76 -4.54
CA PRO A 120 -11.75 9.00 -5.22
C PRO A 120 -10.59 9.48 -6.13
N LEU A 121 -9.33 9.23 -5.74
CA LEU A 121 -8.19 9.58 -6.58
C LEU A 121 -8.26 8.87 -7.95
N ALA A 122 -8.40 7.55 -7.95
CA ALA A 122 -8.48 6.75 -9.17
C ALA A 122 -9.73 7.11 -10.00
N ALA A 123 -10.88 7.29 -9.36
CA ALA A 123 -12.13 7.63 -10.05
C ALA A 123 -12.05 8.99 -10.75
N ILE A 124 -11.59 10.02 -10.03
CA ILE A 124 -11.57 11.39 -10.55
C ILE A 124 -10.42 11.57 -11.53
N ALA A 125 -9.20 11.23 -11.10
CA ALA A 125 -8.01 11.49 -11.88
C ALA A 125 -7.91 10.54 -13.09
N GLY A 126 -8.43 9.33 -12.96
CA GLY A 126 -8.58 8.39 -14.07
C GLY A 126 -9.58 8.90 -15.11
N ALA A 127 -10.76 9.38 -14.69
CA ALA A 127 -11.74 9.95 -15.60
C ALA A 127 -11.24 11.21 -16.31
N VAL A 128 -10.60 12.14 -15.58
CA VAL A 128 -10.03 13.38 -16.15
C VAL A 128 -8.97 13.09 -17.20
N ARG A 129 -8.19 12.00 -17.04
CA ARG A 129 -7.14 11.60 -17.97
C ARG A 129 -7.60 10.58 -19.02
N GLY A 130 -8.89 10.24 -19.06
CA GLY A 130 -9.45 9.33 -20.06
C GLY A 130 -9.04 7.86 -19.90
N LEU A 131 -8.68 7.41 -18.69
CA LEU A 131 -8.35 6.01 -18.44
C LEU A 131 -9.61 5.13 -18.54
N PRO A 132 -9.54 3.92 -19.12
CA PRO A 132 -10.65 2.98 -19.14
C PRO A 132 -11.13 2.63 -17.73
N LEU A 133 -12.44 2.44 -17.56
CA LEU A 133 -13.02 2.10 -16.26
C LEU A 133 -12.41 0.83 -15.64
N GLY A 134 -12.12 -0.18 -16.47
CA GLY A 134 -11.45 -1.40 -16.01
C GLY A 134 -10.08 -1.14 -15.37
N TRP A 135 -9.32 -0.18 -15.89
CA TRP A 135 -8.03 0.21 -15.32
C TRP A 135 -8.19 0.95 -14.00
N GLN A 136 -9.15 1.89 -13.93
CA GLN A 136 -9.47 2.58 -12.69
C GLN A 136 -9.90 1.61 -11.58
N LEU A 137 -10.66 0.56 -11.93
CA LEU A 137 -11.05 -0.49 -10.98
C LEU A 137 -9.86 -1.31 -10.48
N ILE A 138 -8.87 -1.56 -11.33
CA ILE A 138 -7.60 -2.19 -10.91
C ILE A 138 -6.88 -1.29 -9.90
N ASP A 139 -6.76 0.01 -10.17
CA ASP A 139 -6.13 0.97 -9.26
C ASP A 139 -6.85 1.02 -7.89
N MET A 140 -8.18 1.04 -7.89
CA MET A 140 -8.99 1.02 -6.66
C MET A 140 -8.81 -0.29 -5.87
N SER A 141 -8.59 -1.41 -6.56
CA SER A 141 -8.47 -2.72 -5.92
C SER A 141 -7.29 -2.79 -4.96
N PHE A 142 -6.19 -2.07 -5.21
CA PHE A 142 -5.06 -2.01 -4.30
C PHE A 142 -5.46 -1.49 -2.91
N GLY A 143 -6.24 -0.40 -2.87
CA GLY A 143 -6.76 0.14 -1.62
C GLY A 143 -7.70 -0.84 -0.90
N VAL A 144 -8.60 -1.48 -1.64
CA VAL A 144 -9.56 -2.46 -1.07
C VAL A 144 -8.83 -3.68 -0.50
N VAL A 145 -7.89 -4.25 -1.26
CA VAL A 145 -7.14 -5.44 -0.86
C VAL A 145 -6.22 -5.14 0.33
N ALA A 146 -5.55 -3.98 0.35
CA ALA A 146 -4.70 -3.57 1.47
C ALA A 146 -5.51 -3.23 2.74
N ALA A 147 -6.74 -2.73 2.60
CA ALA A 147 -7.60 -2.41 3.73
C ALA A 147 -7.93 -3.65 4.58
N VAL A 148 -8.12 -4.82 3.96
CA VAL A 148 -8.47 -6.06 4.67
C VAL A 148 -7.45 -6.43 5.77
N PRO A 149 -6.15 -6.65 5.47
CA PRO A 149 -5.16 -6.93 6.49
C PRO A 149 -4.96 -5.77 7.48
N LEU A 150 -5.11 -4.51 7.05
CA LEU A 150 -5.01 -3.35 7.95
C LEU A 150 -6.15 -3.30 8.98
N VAL A 151 -7.39 -3.58 8.57
CA VAL A 151 -8.54 -3.66 9.49
C VAL A 151 -8.32 -4.79 10.50
N LEU A 152 -7.88 -5.97 10.05
CA LEU A 152 -7.57 -7.09 10.93
C LEU A 152 -6.46 -6.74 11.93
N ALA A 153 -5.37 -6.13 11.44
CA ALA A 153 -4.27 -5.65 12.28
C ALA A 153 -4.77 -4.62 13.31
N LEU A 154 -5.63 -3.68 12.94
CA LEU A 154 -6.21 -2.68 13.84
C LEU A 154 -7.07 -3.33 14.93
N ILE A 155 -7.94 -4.26 14.56
CA ILE A 155 -8.81 -5.00 15.50
C ILE A 155 -7.96 -5.74 16.53
N TRP A 156 -6.95 -6.48 16.08
CA TRP A 156 -6.08 -7.24 16.98
C TRP A 156 -5.17 -6.35 17.80
N THR A 157 -4.68 -5.24 17.26
CA THR A 157 -3.91 -4.24 18.01
C THR A 157 -4.71 -3.66 19.17
N ARG A 158 -5.97 -3.29 18.93
CA ARG A 158 -6.88 -2.80 19.98
C ARG A 158 -7.23 -3.88 21.01
N ARG A 159 -7.28 -5.16 20.61
CA ARG A 159 -7.42 -6.29 21.56
C ARG A 159 -6.16 -6.48 22.40
N LEU A 160 -4.98 -6.38 21.80
CA LEU A 160 -3.70 -6.47 22.49
C LEU A 160 -3.55 -5.34 23.52
N ALA A 161 -3.89 -4.11 23.16
CA ALA A 161 -3.82 -2.95 24.04
C ALA A 161 -4.70 -3.11 25.31
N ARG A 162 -5.90 -3.68 25.18
CA ARG A 162 -6.79 -3.93 26.33
C ARG A 162 -6.27 -4.99 27.31
N GLY A 163 -5.37 -5.87 26.85
CA GLY A 163 -4.73 -6.87 27.70
C GLY A 163 -3.51 -6.35 28.45
N ILE A 164 -3.07 -5.10 28.20
CA ILE A 164 -1.93 -4.46 28.87
C ILE A 164 -2.47 -3.58 29.99
N PRO A 165 -2.12 -3.84 31.27
CA PRO A 165 -2.48 -2.94 32.36
C PRO A 165 -1.89 -1.54 32.12
N PRO A 166 -2.61 -0.44 32.46
CA PRO A 166 -2.02 0.89 32.39
C PRO A 166 -0.76 0.95 33.24
N ALA A 167 0.27 1.67 32.75
CA ALA A 167 1.47 1.92 33.54
C ALA A 167 1.05 2.55 34.88
N ASN A 168 1.54 1.99 35.99
CA ASN A 168 1.20 2.44 37.33
C ASN A 168 1.41 3.96 37.40
N PRO A 169 0.38 4.78 37.70
CA PRO A 169 0.59 6.21 37.85
C PRO A 169 1.68 6.42 38.89
N VAL A 170 2.69 7.24 38.56
CA VAL A 170 3.70 7.70 39.51
C VAL A 170 2.93 8.20 40.72
N ARG A 171 2.99 7.48 41.85
CA ARG A 171 2.35 7.95 43.08
C ARG A 171 2.97 9.30 43.38
N PRO A 172 2.19 10.38 43.55
CA PRO A 172 2.76 11.62 44.06
C PRO A 172 3.48 11.26 45.36
N GLU A 173 4.76 11.63 45.46
CA GLU A 173 5.48 11.44 46.71
C GLU A 173 4.68 12.11 47.84
N PRO A 174 4.58 11.48 49.02
CA PRO A 174 3.95 12.11 50.16
C PRO A 174 4.66 13.46 50.34
N ARG A 175 3.94 14.57 50.15
CA ARG A 175 4.45 15.88 50.56
C ARG A 175 4.72 15.73 52.06
N GLU A 176 6.00 15.67 52.43
CA GLU A 176 6.41 15.76 53.81
C GLU A 176 5.67 16.95 54.41
N ALA A 177 4.90 16.66 55.43
CA ALA A 177 4.28 17.65 56.29
C ALA A 177 5.42 18.46 56.94
N ALA A 178 5.88 19.52 56.28
CA ALA A 178 6.48 20.67 56.92
C ALA A 178 5.32 21.42 57.59
N ARG A 179 5.04 21.19 58.87
CA ARG A 179 5.74 21.78 60.04
C ARG A 179 5.85 23.30 59.93
#